data_AF-A0A2M6GLE8-F1
#
_entry.id   AF-A0A2M6GLE8-F1
#
_cell.length_a   1.000
_cell.length_b   1.000
_cell.length_c   1.000
_cell.angle_alpha   90.00
_cell.angle_beta   90.00
_cell.angle_gamma   90.00
#
_symmetry.space_group_name_H-M   'P 1'
#
loop_
_entity.id
_entity.type
_entity.pdbx_description
1 polymer ?
#
loop_
_entity_poly.entity_id
_entity_poly.type
_entity_poly.pdbx_seq_one_letter_code
_entity_poly.pdbx_strand_id
1 'polypeptide(L)'
;MVLELEDDIQTYLASTQRNDTRLEHRVGKEWGMLVGRMWNRDDAGNVIVGSNGIPTYSTNQERGTIQPDYTGGLFNNVSYKGFNLSFSLDFQNGGLFHSLTKMYGLGTGLHENTVGVNDQGHDWRDFPSAGGGILVPGVQADGSPNTTYIPARSYFYTALQRDNINQMVLDGSYLKLREVRLGYEFPKAWLGNFIKGANFGIIVSNAWLIYAPAKEYGIDPSELENTWYEGGQLPSTRTTGFNLRVRL
;
A
#
# COMPACT_ATOMS: atom_id res chain seq x y z
N MET A 1 -8.68 -16.96 -12.35
CA MET A 1 -8.52 -16.59 -13.78
C MET A 1 -9.89 -16.29 -14.37
N VAL A 2 -9.99 -15.28 -15.24
CA VAL A 2 -11.21 -14.97 -16.01
C VAL A 2 -11.29 -15.92 -17.19
N LEU A 3 -12.33 -16.74 -17.24
CA LEU A 3 -12.50 -17.78 -18.26
C LEU A 3 -13.24 -17.25 -19.49
N GLU A 4 -14.28 -16.44 -19.26
CA GLU A 4 -15.10 -15.84 -20.31
C GLU A 4 -15.70 -14.52 -19.80
N LEU A 5 -16.17 -13.70 -20.74
CA LEU A 5 -16.95 -12.50 -20.50
C LEU A 5 -18.15 -12.50 -21.47
N GLU A 6 -19.18 -11.73 -21.16
CA GLU A 6 -20.40 -11.62 -21.98
C GLU A 6 -20.09 -11.01 -23.37
N ASP A 7 -20.90 -11.35 -24.38
CA ASP A 7 -20.81 -10.77 -25.74
C ASP A 7 -19.43 -10.86 -26.42
N ASP A 8 -18.65 -11.93 -26.14
CA ASP A 8 -17.30 -12.17 -26.69
C ASP A 8 -16.27 -11.04 -26.40
N ILE A 9 -16.56 -10.15 -25.45
CA ILE A 9 -15.63 -9.08 -25.08
C ILE A 9 -14.35 -9.65 -24.47
N GLN A 10 -13.20 -9.13 -24.87
CA GLN A 10 -11.91 -9.62 -24.37
C GLN A 10 -11.47 -8.91 -23.08
N THR A 11 -11.98 -7.71 -22.84
CA THR A 11 -11.63 -6.86 -21.70
C THR A 11 -12.87 -6.13 -21.20
N TYR A 12 -13.18 -6.31 -19.91
CA TYR A 12 -14.14 -5.49 -19.18
C TYR A 12 -13.39 -4.46 -18.33
N LEU A 13 -13.65 -3.17 -18.55
CA LEU A 13 -13.11 -2.08 -17.73
C LEU A 13 -14.02 -1.87 -16.51
N ALA A 14 -13.59 -2.35 -15.34
CA ALA A 14 -14.37 -2.27 -14.11
C ALA A 14 -14.31 -0.86 -13.48
N SER A 15 -13.13 -0.22 -13.51
CA SER A 15 -12.97 1.14 -12.97
C SER A 15 -11.73 1.81 -13.55
N THR A 16 -11.72 3.14 -13.53
CA THR A 16 -10.56 3.97 -13.86
C THR A 16 -10.30 4.98 -12.75
N GLN A 17 -9.03 5.33 -12.56
CA GLN A 17 -8.56 6.32 -11.58
C GLN A 17 -7.65 7.34 -12.25
N ARG A 18 -7.21 8.33 -11.48
CA ARG A 18 -6.35 9.41 -11.97
C ARG A 18 -5.10 8.85 -12.67
N ASN A 19 -4.68 9.54 -13.73
CA ASN A 19 -3.50 9.20 -14.53
C ASN A 19 -3.55 7.79 -15.16
N ASP A 20 -4.74 7.26 -15.44
CA ASP A 20 -4.94 6.02 -16.21
C ASP A 20 -4.55 4.74 -15.46
N THR A 21 -4.70 4.70 -14.13
CA THR A 21 -4.75 3.40 -13.44
C THR A 21 -6.14 2.81 -13.64
N ARG A 22 -6.20 1.64 -14.26
CA ARG A 22 -7.44 0.95 -14.62
C ARG A 22 -7.50 -0.41 -13.93
N LEU A 23 -8.67 -0.73 -13.41
CA LEU A 23 -9.02 -2.07 -12.98
C LEU A 23 -9.79 -2.74 -14.13
N GLU A 24 -9.22 -3.81 -14.66
CA GLU A 24 -9.77 -4.54 -15.78
C GLU A 24 -9.98 -6.03 -15.45
N HIS A 25 -10.86 -6.67 -16.19
CA HIS A 25 -11.01 -8.12 -16.23
C HIS A 25 -10.75 -8.55 -17.66
N ARG A 26 -9.70 -9.34 -17.89
CA ARG A 26 -9.27 -9.78 -19.22
C ARG A 26 -9.36 -11.29 -19.32
N VAL A 27 -9.92 -11.79 -20.41
CA VAL A 27 -9.99 -13.24 -20.68
C VAL A 27 -8.57 -13.84 -20.67
N GLY A 28 -8.40 -14.96 -19.97
CA GLY A 28 -7.10 -15.64 -19.83
C GLY A 28 -6.14 -15.01 -18.80
N LYS A 29 -6.55 -13.94 -18.11
CA LYS A 29 -5.77 -13.31 -17.03
C LYS A 29 -6.41 -13.55 -15.68
N GLU A 30 -5.69 -13.20 -14.61
CA GLU A 30 -6.27 -13.16 -13.27
C GLU A 30 -7.37 -12.09 -13.17
N TRP A 31 -8.36 -12.35 -12.33
CA TRP A 31 -9.46 -11.41 -12.14
C TRP A 31 -8.98 -10.19 -11.35
N GLY A 32 -9.40 -9.00 -11.79
CA GLY A 32 -8.97 -7.73 -11.21
C GLY A 32 -7.52 -7.37 -11.56
N MET A 33 -7.23 -7.25 -12.85
CA MET A 33 -5.94 -6.82 -13.37
C MET A 33 -5.80 -5.31 -13.25
N LEU A 34 -4.72 -4.85 -12.62
CA LEU A 34 -4.30 -3.45 -12.64
C LEU A 34 -3.48 -3.17 -13.88
N VAL A 35 -3.88 -2.14 -14.59
CA VAL A 35 -3.29 -1.72 -15.86
C VAL A 35 -3.04 -0.22 -15.80
N GLY A 36 -1.96 0.24 -16.41
CA GLY A 36 -1.66 1.66 -16.46
C GLY A 36 -0.48 1.98 -17.34
N ARG A 37 0.25 3.04 -16.99
CA ARG A 37 1.44 3.49 -17.69
C ARG A 37 2.69 2.92 -17.04
N MET A 38 3.65 2.51 -17.87
CA MET A 38 5.01 2.17 -17.45
C MET A 38 6.05 2.83 -18.34
N TRP A 39 7.20 3.15 -17.77
CA TRP A 39 8.35 3.56 -18.55
C TRP A 39 8.79 2.48 -19.52
N ASN A 40 9.14 2.91 -20.73
CA ASN A 40 9.70 2.03 -21.74
C ASN A 40 11.12 1.63 -21.35
N ARG A 41 11.49 0.40 -21.69
CA ARG A 41 12.84 -0.13 -21.50
C ARG A 41 13.36 -0.70 -22.81
N ASP A 42 14.67 -0.65 -23.01
CA ASP A 42 15.34 -1.37 -24.09
C ASP A 42 15.43 -2.88 -23.77
N ASP A 43 15.96 -3.67 -24.70
CA ASP A 43 16.11 -5.12 -24.54
C ASP A 43 17.06 -5.52 -23.39
N ALA A 44 17.94 -4.61 -22.96
CA ALA A 44 18.83 -4.78 -21.82
C ALA A 44 18.17 -4.37 -20.49
N GLY A 45 16.94 -3.86 -20.53
CA GLY A 45 16.17 -3.41 -19.36
C GLY A 45 16.47 -1.98 -18.91
N ASN A 46 17.27 -1.20 -19.65
CA ASN A 46 17.53 0.20 -19.32
C ASN A 46 16.31 1.06 -19.65
N VAL A 47 16.00 2.06 -18.82
CA VAL A 47 14.91 3.01 -19.10
C VAL A 47 15.25 3.84 -20.33
N ILE A 48 14.31 3.95 -21.28
CA ILE A 48 14.47 4.80 -22.46
C ILE A 48 14.03 6.23 -22.11
N VAL A 49 15.00 7.13 -22.08
CA VAL A 49 14.84 8.55 -21.72
C VAL A 49 14.81 9.41 -22.98
N GLY A 50 13.83 10.31 -23.06
CA GLY A 50 13.74 11.29 -24.15
C GLY A 50 14.87 12.32 -24.05
N SER A 51 15.09 13.07 -25.14
CA SER A 51 16.11 14.13 -25.19
C SER A 51 15.91 15.25 -24.17
N ASN A 52 14.72 15.35 -23.57
CA ASN A 52 14.39 16.28 -22.48
C ASN A 52 14.71 15.72 -21.07
N GLY A 53 15.34 14.54 -20.98
CA GLY A 53 15.66 13.87 -19.72
C GLY A 53 14.47 13.16 -19.04
N ILE A 54 13.29 13.16 -19.66
CA ILE A 54 12.09 12.49 -19.14
C ILE A 54 11.96 11.10 -19.78
N PRO A 55 11.79 10.03 -18.99
CA PRO A 55 11.47 8.70 -19.50
C PRO A 55 10.27 8.71 -20.45
N THR A 56 10.42 8.00 -21.56
CA THR A 56 9.28 7.66 -22.42
C THR A 56 8.45 6.57 -21.74
N TYR A 57 7.16 6.49 -22.07
CA TYR A 57 6.26 5.51 -21.49
C TYR A 57 5.30 4.94 -22.53
N SER A 58 4.77 3.77 -22.21
CA SER A 58 3.64 3.16 -22.92
C SER A 58 2.43 3.13 -22.02
N THR A 59 1.25 3.26 -22.61
CA THR A 59 -0.03 3.04 -21.92
C THR A 59 -0.40 1.55 -21.95
N ASN A 60 -1.47 1.18 -21.26
CA ASN A 60 -2.05 -0.16 -21.30
C ASN A 60 -1.11 -1.30 -20.84
N GLN A 61 -0.20 -1.00 -19.92
CA GLN A 61 0.77 -1.94 -19.36
C GLN A 61 0.23 -2.63 -18.13
N GLU A 62 0.29 -3.97 -18.10
CA GLU A 62 -0.17 -4.79 -16.97
C GLU A 62 0.79 -4.66 -15.78
N ARG A 63 0.24 -4.43 -14.58
CA ARG A 63 1.00 -4.38 -13.33
C ARG A 63 0.87 -5.64 -12.50
N GLY A 64 -0.30 -6.27 -12.52
CA GLY A 64 -0.62 -7.47 -11.75
C GLY A 64 -2.04 -7.45 -11.21
N THR A 65 -2.37 -8.42 -10.38
CA THR A 65 -3.73 -8.64 -9.87
C THR A 65 -3.96 -7.99 -8.51
N ILE A 66 -5.21 -7.62 -8.22
CA ILE A 66 -5.66 -7.19 -6.88
C ILE A 66 -5.88 -8.38 -5.95
N GLN A 67 -5.92 -9.60 -6.49
CA GLN A 67 -6.19 -10.80 -5.70
C GLN A 67 -4.99 -11.18 -4.84
N PRO A 68 -5.21 -11.47 -3.55
CA PRO A 68 -4.18 -12.09 -2.73
C PRO A 68 -3.98 -13.56 -3.13
N ASP A 69 -2.74 -14.03 -3.00
CA ASP A 69 -2.40 -15.43 -3.20
C ASP A 69 -2.95 -16.29 -2.06
N TYR A 70 -2.91 -15.74 -0.84
CA TYR A 70 -3.45 -16.37 0.35
C TYR A 70 -3.78 -15.36 1.44
N THR A 71 -4.82 -15.68 2.20
CA THR A 71 -5.24 -14.95 3.40
C THR A 71 -5.46 -15.93 4.52
N GLY A 72 -5.42 -15.44 5.75
CA GLY A 72 -5.69 -16.27 6.91
C GLY A 72 -5.62 -15.50 8.21
N GLY A 73 -5.75 -16.25 9.30
CA GLY A 73 -5.68 -15.68 10.63
C GLY A 73 -5.59 -16.74 11.70
N LEU A 74 -5.31 -16.27 12.91
CA LEU A 74 -5.17 -17.07 14.11
C LEU A 74 -5.89 -16.36 15.24
N PHE A 75 -6.75 -17.08 15.95
CA PHE A 75 -7.33 -16.63 17.20
C PHE A 75 -6.87 -17.53 18.34
N ASN A 76 -6.38 -16.93 19.42
CA ASN A 76 -5.99 -17.65 20.62
C ASN A 76 -6.73 -17.10 21.84
N ASN A 77 -7.03 -18.00 22.76
CA ASN A 77 -7.62 -17.65 24.05
C ASN A 77 -6.98 -18.51 25.15
N VAL A 78 -6.29 -17.86 26.08
CA VAL A 78 -5.57 -18.51 27.18
C VAL A 78 -6.14 -18.01 28.50
N SER A 79 -6.53 -18.95 29.37
CA SER A 79 -7.09 -18.63 30.69
C SER A 79 -6.26 -19.23 31.81
N TYR A 80 -5.96 -18.44 32.84
CA TYR A 80 -5.22 -18.90 34.01
C TYR A 80 -5.59 -18.08 35.27
N LYS A 81 -6.05 -18.77 36.33
CA LYS A 81 -6.36 -18.18 37.66
C LYS A 81 -7.22 -16.89 37.59
N GLY A 82 -8.27 -16.92 36.78
CA GLY A 82 -9.18 -15.78 36.58
C GLY A 82 -8.71 -14.79 35.51
N PHE A 83 -7.44 -14.80 35.10
CA PHE A 83 -6.99 -14.05 33.93
C PHE A 83 -7.40 -14.74 32.64
N ASN A 84 -7.75 -13.94 31.64
CA ASN A 84 -8.10 -14.37 30.31
C ASN A 84 -7.39 -13.46 29.30
N LEU A 85 -6.44 -14.00 28.55
CA LEU A 85 -5.78 -13.33 27.44
C LEU A 85 -6.35 -13.89 26.13
N SER A 86 -7.00 -13.05 25.35
CA SER A 86 -7.40 -13.36 23.97
C SER A 86 -6.65 -12.48 22.99
N PHE A 87 -6.23 -13.02 21.86
CA PHE A 87 -5.68 -12.22 20.78
C PHE A 87 -5.99 -12.80 19.40
N SER A 88 -6.09 -11.93 18.40
CA SER A 88 -6.31 -12.29 17.00
C SER A 88 -5.23 -11.70 16.09
N LEU A 89 -4.73 -12.54 15.20
CA LEU A 89 -3.87 -12.18 14.09
C LEU A 89 -4.61 -12.44 12.79
N ASP A 90 -4.44 -11.58 11.80
CA ASP A 90 -4.79 -11.87 10.42
C ASP A 90 -3.64 -11.46 9.49
N PHE A 91 -3.62 -12.09 8.33
CA PHE A 91 -2.62 -11.81 7.31
C PHE A 91 -3.21 -11.95 5.92
N GLN A 92 -2.56 -11.24 5.01
CA GLN A 92 -2.74 -11.35 3.57
C GLN A 92 -1.35 -11.38 2.93
N ASN A 93 -1.18 -12.19 1.89
CA ASN A 93 -0.01 -12.14 1.03
C ASN A 93 -0.43 -11.92 -0.42
N GLY A 94 0.28 -11.03 -1.07
CA GLY A 94 -0.02 -10.59 -2.42
C GLY A 94 -1.28 -9.73 -2.48
N GLY A 95 -1.78 -9.60 -3.69
CA GLY A 95 -2.75 -8.58 -4.04
C GLY A 95 -2.07 -7.23 -4.18
N LEU A 96 -2.54 -6.46 -5.15
CA LEU A 96 -2.02 -5.13 -5.43
C LEU A 96 -3.12 -4.10 -5.26
N PHE A 97 -2.73 -2.90 -4.81
CA PHE A 97 -3.64 -1.77 -4.72
C PHE A 97 -2.95 -0.48 -5.18
N HIS A 98 -3.71 0.42 -5.80
CA HIS A 98 -3.25 1.76 -6.14
C HIS A 98 -3.27 2.66 -4.89
N SER A 99 -2.20 3.43 -4.66
CA SER A 99 -2.13 4.37 -3.55
C SER A 99 -2.10 5.83 -3.99
N LEU A 100 -3.13 6.58 -3.60
CA LEU A 100 -3.13 8.03 -3.70
C LEU A 100 -2.14 8.67 -2.74
N THR A 101 -1.97 8.13 -1.52
CA THR A 101 -1.03 8.69 -0.54
C THR A 101 0.40 8.67 -1.08
N LYS A 102 0.84 7.56 -1.68
CA LYS A 102 2.12 7.49 -2.38
C LYS A 102 2.16 8.43 -3.59
N MET A 103 1.12 8.41 -4.41
CA MET A 103 1.03 9.20 -5.64
C MET A 103 1.21 10.70 -5.34
N TYR A 104 0.43 11.25 -4.40
CA TYR A 104 0.49 12.66 -4.05
C TYR A 104 1.68 12.99 -3.16
N GLY A 105 2.06 12.11 -2.23
CA GLY A 105 3.22 12.31 -1.37
C GLY A 105 4.49 12.52 -2.19
N LEU A 106 4.70 11.71 -3.24
CA LEU A 106 5.82 11.88 -4.17
C LEU A 106 5.63 13.12 -5.06
N GLY A 107 4.51 13.24 -5.77
CA GLY A 107 4.36 14.31 -6.76
C GLY A 107 4.29 15.73 -6.20
N THR A 108 3.93 15.88 -4.92
CA THR A 108 3.94 17.17 -4.21
C THR A 108 5.24 17.42 -3.43
N GLY A 109 6.15 16.44 -3.34
CA GLY A 109 7.40 16.59 -2.60
C GLY A 109 7.24 16.50 -1.08
N LEU A 110 6.15 15.91 -0.57
CA LEU A 110 5.87 15.77 0.86
C LEU A 110 6.46 14.48 1.45
N HIS A 111 6.67 13.45 0.63
CA HIS A 111 7.24 12.18 1.07
C HIS A 111 8.76 12.26 1.22
N GLU A 112 9.32 11.56 2.20
CA GLU A 112 10.76 11.56 2.49
C GLU A 112 11.62 11.09 1.29
N ASN A 113 11.12 10.15 0.49
CA ASN A 113 11.74 9.70 -0.77
C ASN A 113 11.99 10.83 -1.79
N THR A 114 11.45 12.03 -1.57
CA THR A 114 11.71 13.21 -2.41
C THR A 114 12.88 14.06 -1.91
N VAL A 115 13.54 13.65 -0.82
CA VAL A 115 14.73 14.28 -0.24
C VAL A 115 15.94 13.40 -0.51
N GLY A 116 17.02 14.01 -1.00
CA GLY A 116 18.21 13.27 -1.42
C GLY A 116 19.22 14.19 -2.09
N VAL A 117 20.40 13.61 -2.36
CA VAL A 117 21.47 14.25 -3.11
C VAL A 117 21.66 13.52 -4.43
N ASN A 118 22.00 14.27 -5.48
CA ASN A 118 22.38 13.66 -6.75
C ASN A 118 23.80 13.07 -6.70
N ASP A 119 24.21 12.43 -7.78
CA ASP A 119 25.53 11.82 -7.96
C ASP A 119 26.70 12.82 -7.92
N GLN A 120 26.42 14.11 -7.96
CA GLN A 120 27.39 15.20 -7.82
C GLN A 120 27.46 15.76 -6.38
N GLY A 121 26.64 15.25 -5.46
CA GLY A 121 26.59 15.67 -4.06
C GLY A 121 25.75 16.92 -3.78
N HIS A 122 24.96 17.40 -4.75
CA HIS A 122 24.04 18.53 -4.58
C HIS A 122 22.64 18.05 -4.17
N ASP A 123 21.87 18.86 -3.41
CA ASP A 123 20.45 18.55 -3.15
C ASP A 123 19.71 18.49 -4.49
N TRP A 124 19.10 17.36 -4.79
CA TRP A 124 18.44 17.14 -6.07
C TRP A 124 17.15 17.98 -6.25
N ARG A 125 16.67 18.63 -5.18
CA ARG A 125 15.53 19.56 -5.20
C ARG A 125 15.94 20.96 -5.64
N ASP A 126 17.23 21.29 -5.61
CA ASP A 126 17.73 22.48 -6.28
C ASP A 126 17.54 22.33 -7.80
N PHE A 127 17.44 23.46 -8.49
CA PHE A 127 17.32 23.43 -9.94
C PHE A 127 18.62 22.90 -10.59
N PRO A 128 18.54 22.22 -11.75
CA PRO A 128 19.73 21.78 -12.49
C PRO A 128 20.73 22.91 -12.77
N SER A 129 20.24 24.15 -12.97
CA SER A 129 21.09 25.33 -13.16
C SER A 129 21.96 25.70 -11.95
N ALA A 130 21.67 25.15 -10.78
CA ALA A 130 22.42 25.32 -9.54
C ALA A 130 23.20 24.05 -9.13
N GLY A 131 23.34 23.07 -10.05
CA GLY A 131 23.98 21.78 -9.79
C GLY A 131 23.06 20.72 -9.18
N GLY A 132 21.79 21.06 -8.90
CA GLY A 132 20.78 20.13 -8.40
C GLY A 132 20.14 19.27 -9.50
N GLY A 133 18.89 18.89 -9.28
CA GLY A 133 18.13 18.03 -10.18
C GLY A 133 18.49 16.54 -10.08
N ILE A 134 17.72 15.73 -10.80
CA ILE A 134 17.81 14.28 -10.81
C ILE A 134 18.25 13.83 -12.20
N LEU A 135 19.29 13.01 -12.25
CA LEU A 135 19.65 12.27 -13.46
C LEU A 135 18.92 10.93 -13.43
N VAL A 136 17.97 10.73 -14.35
CA VAL A 136 17.26 9.45 -14.45
C VAL A 136 18.20 8.41 -15.09
N PRO A 137 18.52 7.30 -14.39
CA PRO A 137 19.37 6.26 -14.97
C PRO A 137 18.67 5.62 -16.18
N GLY A 138 19.35 5.62 -17.32
CA GLY A 138 18.78 5.12 -18.57
C GLY A 138 19.61 5.50 -19.79
N VAL A 139 19.06 5.20 -20.97
CA VAL A 139 19.65 5.47 -22.28
C VAL A 139 18.71 6.30 -23.13
N GLN A 140 19.24 7.04 -24.10
CA GLN A 140 18.44 7.66 -25.16
C GLN A 140 18.01 6.63 -26.19
N ALA A 141 17.17 7.03 -27.14
CA ALA A 141 16.65 6.14 -28.19
C ALA A 141 17.75 5.54 -29.10
N ASP A 142 18.92 6.19 -29.19
CA ASP A 142 20.08 5.71 -29.93
C ASP A 142 21.00 4.79 -29.09
N GLY A 143 20.63 4.51 -27.84
CA GLY A 143 21.40 3.69 -26.90
C GLY A 143 22.49 4.43 -26.14
N SER A 144 22.71 5.74 -26.39
CA SER A 144 23.67 6.53 -25.63
C SER A 144 23.20 6.76 -24.18
N PRO A 145 24.09 6.86 -23.19
CA PRO A 145 23.68 7.12 -21.81
C PRO A 145 22.93 8.46 -21.66
N ASN A 146 21.90 8.48 -20.81
CA ASN A 146 21.28 9.74 -20.41
C ASN A 146 22.25 10.55 -19.53
N THR A 147 22.42 11.83 -19.85
CA THR A 147 23.26 12.79 -19.11
C THR A 147 22.48 14.05 -18.68
N THR A 148 21.16 14.08 -18.92
CA THR A 148 20.32 15.26 -18.65
C THR A 148 19.74 15.21 -17.24
N TYR A 149 20.09 16.19 -16.42
CA TYR A 149 19.47 16.43 -15.12
C TYR A 149 18.15 17.17 -15.28
N ILE A 150 17.11 16.68 -14.63
CA ILE A 150 15.77 17.30 -14.63
C ILE A 150 15.42 17.84 -13.24
N PRO A 151 14.58 18.89 -13.12
CA PRO A 151 14.10 19.34 -11.82
C PRO A 151 13.40 18.20 -11.06
N ALA A 152 13.54 18.14 -9.73
CA ALA A 152 12.89 17.11 -8.91
C ALA A 152 11.38 16.99 -9.15
N ARG A 153 10.69 18.12 -9.35
CA ARG A 153 9.26 18.12 -9.71
C ARG A 153 9.00 17.41 -11.03
N SER A 154 9.84 17.61 -12.04
CA SER A 154 9.73 16.91 -13.33
C SER A 154 9.93 15.40 -13.15
N TYR A 155 10.81 14.97 -12.24
CA TYR A 155 10.96 13.56 -11.93
C TYR A 155 9.75 12.99 -11.16
N PHE A 156 9.46 13.51 -9.96
CA PHE A 156 8.46 12.92 -9.07
C PHE A 156 7.02 13.08 -9.57
N TYR A 157 6.68 14.23 -10.17
CA TYR A 157 5.33 14.46 -10.70
C TYR A 157 5.20 13.95 -12.15
N THR A 158 6.03 14.46 -13.06
CA THR A 158 5.86 14.16 -14.49
C THR A 158 6.29 12.73 -14.81
N ALA A 159 7.55 12.38 -14.53
CA ALA A 159 8.09 11.07 -14.90
C ALA A 159 7.48 9.93 -14.07
N LEU A 160 7.35 10.07 -12.75
CA LEU A 160 6.83 9.02 -11.88
C LEU A 160 5.30 9.05 -11.79
N GLN A 161 4.73 10.08 -11.15
CA GLN A 161 3.30 10.11 -10.83
C GLN A 161 2.39 10.05 -12.08
N ARG A 162 2.75 10.75 -13.15
CA ARG A 162 1.91 10.85 -14.37
C ARG A 162 2.25 9.79 -15.42
N ASP A 163 3.53 9.56 -15.66
CA ASP A 163 4.02 8.76 -16.79
C ASP A 163 4.37 7.30 -16.40
N ASN A 164 4.40 6.99 -15.10
CA ASN A 164 4.71 5.65 -14.59
C ASN A 164 3.76 5.26 -13.45
N ILE A 165 2.46 5.50 -13.64
CA ILE A 165 1.47 5.35 -12.56
C ILE A 165 1.42 3.93 -11.97
N ASN A 166 1.86 2.91 -12.71
CA ASN A 166 2.01 1.55 -12.19
C ASN A 166 3.04 1.43 -11.04
N GLN A 167 3.93 2.42 -10.86
CA GLN A 167 4.79 2.53 -9.68
C GLN A 167 4.03 3.02 -8.43
N MET A 168 2.83 3.58 -8.59
CA MET A 168 1.96 3.98 -7.46
C MET A 168 1.11 2.81 -6.96
N VAL A 169 1.20 1.65 -7.62
CA VAL A 169 0.61 0.39 -7.16
C VAL A 169 1.56 -0.27 -6.17
N LEU A 170 1.01 -0.62 -5.01
CA LEU A 170 1.70 -1.20 -3.86
C LEU A 170 1.24 -2.63 -3.60
N ASP A 171 2.09 -3.37 -2.90
CA ASP A 171 1.82 -4.71 -2.40
C ASP A 171 0.89 -4.64 -1.18
N GLY A 172 -0.22 -5.38 -1.25
CA GLY A 172 -1.27 -5.49 -0.24
C GLY A 172 -0.96 -6.47 0.89
N SER A 173 0.23 -7.06 0.91
CA SER A 173 0.64 -8.02 1.94
C SER A 173 0.71 -7.36 3.32
N TYR A 174 0.18 -8.05 4.33
CA TYR A 174 0.31 -7.63 5.71
C TYR A 174 0.25 -8.80 6.69
N LEU A 175 0.78 -8.54 7.89
CA LEU A 175 0.51 -9.31 9.11
C LEU A 175 0.10 -8.33 10.20
N LYS A 176 -1.05 -8.55 10.81
CA LYS A 176 -1.63 -7.60 11.76
C LYS A 176 -2.20 -8.30 12.98
N LEU A 177 -1.90 -7.74 14.15
CA LEU A 177 -2.54 -8.04 15.42
C LEU A 177 -3.81 -7.20 15.51
N ARG A 178 -4.95 -7.83 15.24
CA ARG A 178 -6.25 -7.17 15.15
C ARG A 178 -6.79 -6.82 16.52
N GLU A 179 -6.82 -7.77 17.43
CA GLU A 179 -7.34 -7.56 18.77
C GLU A 179 -6.42 -8.19 19.82
N VAL A 180 -6.27 -7.50 20.94
CA VAL A 180 -5.71 -8.07 22.18
C VAL A 180 -6.64 -7.71 23.31
N ARG A 181 -7.09 -8.70 24.08
CA ARG A 181 -7.93 -8.52 25.26
C ARG A 181 -7.29 -9.20 26.46
N LEU A 182 -7.08 -8.45 27.53
CA LEU A 182 -6.74 -9.00 28.84
C LEU A 182 -7.90 -8.76 29.80
N GLY A 183 -8.55 -9.83 30.22
CA GLY A 183 -9.61 -9.85 31.21
C GLY A 183 -9.18 -10.47 32.53
N TYR A 184 -9.84 -10.08 33.61
CA TYR A 184 -9.77 -10.71 34.92
C TYR A 184 -11.18 -10.95 35.47
N GLU A 185 -11.49 -12.20 35.76
CA GLU A 185 -12.69 -12.62 36.45
C GLU A 185 -12.45 -12.55 37.96
N PHE A 186 -13.23 -11.72 38.64
CA PHE A 186 -13.11 -11.56 40.09
C PHE A 186 -13.58 -12.82 40.82
N PRO A 187 -12.79 -13.35 41.78
CA PRO A 187 -13.22 -14.47 42.61
C PRO A 187 -14.54 -14.17 43.32
N LYS A 188 -15.49 -15.12 43.31
CA LYS A 188 -16.80 -14.95 43.96
C LYS A 188 -16.69 -14.55 45.44
N ALA A 189 -15.65 -15.03 46.13
CA ALA A 189 -15.38 -14.67 47.52
C ALA A 189 -15.17 -13.16 47.74
N TRP A 190 -14.78 -12.41 46.71
CA TRP A 190 -14.56 -10.96 46.79
C TRP A 190 -15.84 -10.15 46.51
N LEU A 191 -16.89 -10.79 46.00
CA LEU A 191 -18.07 -10.12 45.42
C LEU A 191 -19.29 -10.06 46.36
N GLY A 192 -19.21 -10.69 47.53
CA GLY A 192 -20.31 -10.74 48.49
C GLY A 192 -21.52 -11.55 47.99
N ASN A 193 -22.70 -11.31 48.57
CA ASN A 193 -23.89 -12.14 48.34
C ASN A 193 -24.79 -11.66 47.17
N PHE A 194 -24.68 -10.39 46.79
CA PHE A 194 -25.56 -9.76 45.80
C PHE A 194 -25.01 -9.77 44.36
N ILE A 195 -23.70 -9.98 44.18
CA ILE A 195 -23.05 -10.03 42.86
C ILE A 195 -22.71 -11.48 42.53
N LYS A 196 -23.33 -12.02 41.47
CA LYS A 196 -23.12 -13.39 40.98
C LYS A 196 -21.89 -13.55 40.09
N GLY A 197 -21.23 -12.47 39.69
CA GLY A 197 -20.00 -12.48 38.90
C GLY A 197 -19.58 -11.08 38.46
N ALA A 198 -18.28 -10.86 38.31
CA ALA A 198 -17.75 -9.59 37.81
C ALA A 198 -16.49 -9.85 36.98
N ASN A 199 -16.37 -9.15 35.85
CA ASN A 199 -15.23 -9.22 34.95
C ASN A 199 -14.76 -7.82 34.61
N PHE A 200 -13.47 -7.54 34.78
CA PHE A 200 -12.84 -6.36 34.22
C PHE A 200 -11.99 -6.76 33.02
N GLY A 201 -12.01 -6.00 31.93
CA GLY A 201 -11.18 -6.26 30.77
C GLY A 201 -10.66 -5.01 30.10
N ILE A 202 -9.44 -5.08 29.61
CA ILE A 202 -8.82 -4.10 28.72
C ILE A 202 -8.77 -4.72 27.33
N ILE A 203 -9.14 -3.95 26.32
CA ILE A 203 -9.15 -4.36 24.92
C ILE A 203 -8.38 -3.34 24.09
N VAL A 204 -7.58 -3.83 23.15
CA VAL A 204 -6.91 -3.04 22.13
C VAL A 204 -7.32 -3.59 20.76
N SER A 205 -7.99 -2.77 19.96
CA SER A 205 -8.38 -3.07 18.57
C SER A 205 -7.48 -2.33 17.58
N ASN A 206 -7.24 -2.94 16.42
CA ASN A 206 -6.15 -2.56 15.51
C ASN A 206 -4.82 -2.42 16.26
N ALA A 207 -4.53 -3.43 17.08
CA ALA A 207 -3.47 -3.38 18.07
C ALA A 207 -2.10 -3.15 17.44
N TRP A 208 -1.75 -3.84 16.34
CA TRP A 208 -0.44 -3.64 15.73
C TRP A 208 -0.36 -4.15 14.29
N LEU A 209 -0.03 -3.26 13.35
CA LEU A 209 0.44 -3.65 12.02
C LEU A 209 1.91 -4.10 12.11
N ILE A 210 2.10 -5.40 12.27
CA ILE A 210 3.40 -6.04 12.49
C ILE A 210 4.25 -5.86 11.23
N TYR A 211 3.71 -6.25 10.07
CA TYR A 211 4.37 -6.19 8.78
C TYR A 211 3.42 -5.69 7.70
N ALA A 212 3.92 -4.82 6.82
CA ALA A 212 3.40 -4.59 5.47
C ALA A 212 4.45 -3.79 4.67
N PRO A 213 4.68 -4.09 3.38
CA PRO A 213 5.54 -3.26 2.52
C PRO A 213 5.06 -1.81 2.44
N ALA A 214 3.74 -1.61 2.39
CA ALA A 214 3.11 -0.29 2.29
C ALA A 214 3.34 0.63 3.51
N LYS A 215 3.89 0.11 4.62
CA LYS A 215 4.26 0.92 5.80
C LYS A 215 5.28 2.01 5.48
N GLU A 216 6.13 1.81 4.47
CA GLU A 216 7.06 2.85 3.99
C GLU A 216 6.32 4.16 3.66
N TYR A 217 5.08 4.05 3.16
CA TYR A 217 4.24 5.20 2.78
C TYR A 217 3.22 5.57 3.86
N GLY A 218 3.33 5.00 5.06
CA GLY A 218 2.38 5.22 6.17
C GLY A 218 1.02 4.56 5.98
N ILE A 219 0.92 3.54 5.10
CA ILE A 219 -0.35 2.92 4.71
C ILE A 219 -0.53 1.57 5.39
N ASP A 220 -1.74 1.33 5.90
CA ASP A 220 -2.22 0.02 6.35
C ASP A 220 -3.08 -0.62 5.24
N PRO A 221 -2.57 -1.64 4.51
CA PRO A 221 -3.30 -2.27 3.40
C PRO A 221 -4.49 -3.13 3.86
N SER A 222 -4.68 -3.29 5.17
CA SER A 222 -5.84 -4.00 5.73
C SER A 222 -7.03 -3.07 6.02
N GLU A 223 -6.87 -1.77 5.76
CA GLU A 223 -7.82 -0.70 6.04
C GLU A 223 -8.05 0.17 4.79
N LEU A 224 -8.04 -0.44 3.60
CA LEU A 224 -8.23 0.25 2.32
C LEU A 224 -9.67 0.76 2.14
N GLU A 225 -9.84 1.81 1.32
CA GLU A 225 -11.15 2.34 0.97
C GLU A 225 -11.98 1.29 0.20
N ASN A 226 -11.31 0.53 -0.66
CA ASN A 226 -11.86 -0.63 -1.34
C ASN A 226 -10.79 -1.68 -1.62
N THR A 227 -11.14 -2.74 -2.36
CA THR A 227 -10.28 -3.91 -2.59
C THR A 227 -9.01 -3.67 -3.40
N TRP A 228 -8.87 -2.52 -4.07
CA TRP A 228 -7.74 -2.24 -4.97
C TRP A 228 -7.22 -0.81 -4.90
N TYR A 229 -7.74 0.00 -4.00
CA TYR A 229 -7.49 1.43 -3.99
C TYR A 229 -7.43 1.99 -2.57
N GLU A 230 -6.37 2.75 -2.31
CA GLU A 230 -6.17 3.59 -1.14
C GLU A 230 -6.36 5.06 -1.57
N GLY A 231 -7.41 5.70 -1.08
CA GLY A 231 -7.87 7.00 -1.58
C GLY A 231 -7.34 8.25 -0.88
N GLY A 232 -6.26 8.18 -0.10
CA GLY A 232 -5.83 9.30 0.75
C GLY A 232 -6.76 9.49 1.95
N GLN A 233 -7.42 8.42 2.37
CA GLN A 233 -8.28 8.37 3.54
C GLN A 233 -7.52 8.65 4.83
N LEU A 234 -8.24 8.96 5.90
CA LEU A 234 -7.62 9.17 7.21
C LEU A 234 -6.85 7.93 7.66
N PRO A 235 -5.70 8.08 8.33
CA PRO A 235 -4.94 6.95 8.84
C PRO A 235 -5.79 6.07 9.75
N SER A 236 -5.59 4.75 9.66
CA SER A 236 -6.24 3.80 10.56
C SER A 236 -5.91 4.11 12.01
N THR A 237 -6.87 3.93 12.91
CA THR A 237 -6.67 4.19 14.34
C THR A 237 -6.49 2.90 15.12
N ARG A 238 -5.65 2.96 16.15
CA ARG A 238 -5.59 1.96 17.23
C ARG A 238 -6.54 2.41 18.34
N THR A 239 -7.46 1.55 18.73
CA THR A 239 -8.43 1.86 19.79
C THR A 239 -8.11 1.06 21.04
N THR A 240 -8.04 1.73 22.19
CA THR A 240 -7.90 1.08 23.49
C THR A 240 -9.15 1.35 24.31
N GLY A 241 -9.73 0.32 24.90
CA GLY A 241 -10.93 0.40 25.72
C GLY A 241 -10.82 -0.43 26.98
N PHE A 242 -11.73 -0.16 27.92
CA PHE A 242 -11.92 -0.96 29.12
C PHE A 242 -13.41 -1.30 29.28
N ASN A 243 -13.69 -2.44 29.90
CA ASN A 243 -15.03 -2.92 30.16
C ASN A 243 -15.11 -3.49 31.58
N LEU A 244 -16.18 -3.13 32.29
CA LEU A 244 -16.58 -3.80 33.52
C LEU A 244 -17.96 -4.44 33.29
N ARG A 245 -18.04 -5.75 33.48
CA ARG A 245 -19.29 -6.52 33.40
C ARG A 245 -19.62 -7.04 34.78
N VAL A 246 -20.85 -6.80 35.24
CA VAL A 246 -21.34 -7.27 36.55
C VAL A 246 -22.62 -8.07 36.32
N ARG A 247 -22.72 -9.24 36.96
CA ARG A 247 -23.92 -10.08 36.98
C ARG A 247 -24.53 -10.08 38.38
N LEU A 248 -25.80 -9.71 38.49
CA LEU A 248 -26.59 -9.67 39.73
C LEU A 248 -27.35 -10.99 39.96
#